data_AF-A0AAN0VF26-F1
#
_entry.id   AF-A0AAN0VF26-F1
#
_cell.length_a   1.000
_cell.length_b   1.000
_cell.length_c   1.000
_cell.angle_alpha   90.00
_cell.angle_beta   90.00
_cell.angle_gamma   90.00
#
_symmetry.space_group_name_H-M   'P 1'
#
loop_
_entity.id
_entity.type
_entity.pdbx_description
1 polymer ?
#
loop_
_entity_poly.entity_id
_entity_poly.type
_entity_poly.pdbx_seq_one_letter_code
_entity_poly.pdbx_strand_id
1 'polypeptide(L)'
;MPLGPLSPWLCLRKLTAVSPGAVNRSYPLNMQAAVITAFATIFTALVAFIGSTISIYLTKKKEREAVWRAKKLAYYEEFFGAASGIAVVATDEAKIRFATAMNNLHLIASGKVLKSLHAFLDEIDVSNAARFTQAKHDELWSMLVWDIRADLGDPPCPNAIDFQARLRRSGVNHPVLLPEENARDKQNRSGLGG
;
A
#
# COMPACT_ATOMS: atom_id res chain seq x y z
N MET A 1 -37.11 -56.39 26.65
CA MET A 1 -38.48 -56.86 26.32
C MET A 1 -39.37 -55.63 26.25
N PRO A 2 -40.26 -55.45 25.25
CA PRO A 2 -41.07 -56.45 24.52
C PRO A 2 -40.53 -56.71 23.09
N LEU A 3 -40.56 -57.90 22.45
CA LEU A 3 -41.61 -58.89 22.11
C LEU A 3 -42.74 -58.28 21.24
N GLY A 4 -42.57 -58.18 19.92
CA GLY A 4 -43.10 -59.10 18.87
C GLY A 4 -44.18 -58.37 18.02
N PRO A 5 -44.63 -58.82 16.82
CA PRO A 5 -44.49 -60.15 16.22
C PRO A 5 -44.20 -60.24 14.68
N LEU A 6 -43.75 -61.44 14.27
CA LEU A 6 -44.09 -62.26 13.09
C LEU A 6 -44.16 -61.70 11.63
N SER A 7 -43.28 -62.30 10.81
CA SER A 7 -43.27 -62.54 9.35
C SER A 7 -44.63 -62.87 8.69
N PRO A 8 -44.84 -62.76 7.35
CA PRO A 8 -44.50 -63.87 6.43
C PRO A 8 -44.43 -63.51 4.92
N TRP A 9 -43.26 -63.35 4.31
CA TRP A 9 -43.14 -63.40 2.83
C TRP A 9 -41.88 -64.14 2.39
N LEU A 10 -41.88 -65.45 2.67
CA LEU A 10 -41.21 -66.44 1.84
C LEU A 10 -42.27 -66.96 0.84
N CYS A 11 -42.26 -66.42 -0.37
CA CYS A 11 -42.96 -66.99 -1.51
C CYS A 11 -42.13 -66.58 -2.73
N LEU A 12 -41.17 -67.36 -3.23
CA LEU A 12 -41.29 -68.63 -3.93
C LEU A 12 -40.66 -68.39 -5.31
N ARG A 13 -39.80 -69.33 -5.69
CA ARG A 13 -39.64 -69.83 -7.06
C ARG A 13 -38.72 -69.08 -8.03
N LYS A 14 -37.51 -69.65 -8.11
CA LYS A 14 -36.76 -70.04 -9.33
C LYS A 14 -37.40 -69.70 -10.68
N LEU A 15 -36.52 -69.21 -11.58
CA LEU A 15 -36.39 -69.43 -13.04
C LEU A 15 -35.81 -68.10 -13.59
N THR A 16 -34.71 -67.99 -14.33
CA THR A 16 -34.05 -68.85 -15.32
C THR A 16 -32.61 -68.38 -15.50
N ALA A 17 -31.74 -69.30 -15.92
CA ALA A 17 -30.41 -68.98 -16.42
C ALA A 17 -30.49 -68.30 -17.80
N VAL A 18 -29.81 -67.17 -17.97
CA VAL A 18 -29.24 -66.71 -19.25
C VAL A 18 -27.87 -66.11 -18.94
N SER A 19 -26.83 -66.80 -19.39
CA SER A 19 -25.47 -66.31 -19.46
C SER A 19 -25.33 -65.34 -20.63
N PRO A 20 -24.63 -64.22 -20.45
CA PRO A 20 -23.72 -63.75 -21.48
C PRO A 20 -22.30 -63.79 -20.93
N GLY A 21 -21.43 -64.49 -21.65
CA GLY A 21 -20.05 -64.73 -21.27
C GLY A 21 -19.35 -63.47 -20.78
N ALA A 22 -18.86 -63.55 -19.54
CA ALA A 22 -17.83 -62.65 -19.07
C ALA A 22 -16.60 -62.88 -19.96
N VAL A 23 -16.46 -62.05 -21.00
CA VAL A 23 -15.18 -61.83 -21.67
C VAL A 23 -14.29 -61.19 -20.61
N ASN A 24 -13.67 -62.04 -19.80
CA ASN A 24 -12.60 -61.68 -18.90
C ASN A 24 -11.41 -61.34 -19.78
N ARG A 25 -11.39 -60.09 -20.27
CA ARG A 25 -10.25 -59.55 -20.99
C ARG A 25 -9.19 -59.29 -19.92
N SER A 26 -8.51 -60.37 -19.52
CA SER A 26 -7.33 -60.36 -18.67
C SER A 26 -6.23 -59.64 -19.44
N TYR A 27 -6.23 -58.32 -19.37
CA TYR A 27 -5.05 -57.56 -19.75
C TYR A 27 -3.92 -58.01 -18.82
N PRO A 28 -2.71 -58.30 -19.33
CA PRO A 28 -1.59 -58.61 -18.45
C PRO A 28 -1.43 -57.43 -17.47
N LEU A 29 -1.26 -57.71 -16.17
CA LEU A 29 -1.12 -56.72 -15.08
C LEU A 29 -0.18 -55.54 -15.44
N ASN A 30 0.80 -55.83 -16.28
CA ASN A 30 1.80 -54.96 -16.87
C ASN A 30 1.20 -53.86 -17.79
N MET A 31 0.14 -54.17 -18.54
CA MET A 31 -0.48 -53.25 -19.49
C MET A 31 -1.42 -52.24 -18.81
N GLN A 32 -2.12 -52.63 -17.74
CA GLN A 32 -2.87 -51.68 -16.92
C GLN A 32 -1.94 -50.74 -16.15
N ALA A 33 -0.87 -51.28 -15.56
CA ALA A 33 0.14 -50.47 -14.89
C ALA A 33 0.78 -49.44 -15.85
N ALA A 34 1.10 -49.84 -17.08
CA ALA A 34 1.69 -48.96 -18.09
C ALA A 34 0.75 -47.82 -18.53
N VAL A 35 -0.55 -48.06 -18.63
CA VAL A 35 -1.52 -47.00 -18.98
C VAL A 35 -1.67 -46.01 -17.82
N ILE A 36 -1.75 -46.49 -16.58
CA ILE A 36 -1.87 -45.63 -15.40
C ILE A 36 -0.62 -44.76 -15.22
N THR A 37 0.58 -45.31 -15.40
CA THR A 37 1.82 -44.53 -15.32
C THR A 37 1.94 -43.52 -16.45
N ALA A 38 1.49 -43.86 -17.67
CA ALA A 38 1.46 -42.91 -18.79
C ALA A 38 0.56 -41.70 -18.53
N PHE A 39 -0.63 -41.88 -17.94
CA PHE A 39 -1.46 -40.75 -17.55
C PHE A 39 -0.84 -39.97 -16.38
N ALA A 40 -0.30 -40.66 -15.37
CA ALA A 40 0.32 -40.01 -14.22
C ALA A 40 1.52 -39.13 -14.60
N THR A 41 2.35 -39.53 -15.56
CA THR A 41 3.48 -38.73 -16.06
C THR A 41 3.02 -37.50 -16.83
N ILE A 42 1.95 -37.61 -17.62
CA ILE A 42 1.36 -36.47 -18.33
C ILE A 42 0.80 -35.46 -17.33
N PHE A 43 0.06 -35.90 -16.32
CA PHE A 43 -0.49 -35.02 -15.29
C PHE A 43 0.60 -34.34 -14.45
N THR A 44 1.63 -35.07 -14.04
CA THR A 44 2.75 -34.48 -13.29
C THR A 44 3.54 -33.47 -14.13
N ALA A 45 3.77 -33.74 -15.41
CA ALA A 45 4.37 -32.77 -16.32
C ALA A 45 3.51 -31.51 -16.48
N LEU A 46 2.18 -31.65 -16.58
CA LEU A 46 1.25 -30.53 -16.71
C LEU A 46 1.22 -29.68 -15.43
N VAL A 47 1.16 -30.32 -14.27
CA VAL A 47 1.19 -29.64 -12.96
C VAL A 47 2.51 -28.91 -12.75
N ALA A 48 3.65 -29.52 -13.13
CA ALA A 48 4.96 -28.87 -13.04
C ALA A 48 5.05 -27.63 -13.95
N PHE A 49 4.51 -27.71 -15.18
CA PHE A 49 4.48 -26.59 -16.12
C PHE A 49 3.61 -25.42 -15.65
N ILE A 50 2.39 -25.72 -15.18
CA ILE A 50 1.46 -24.72 -14.64
C ILE A 50 2.02 -24.10 -13.36
N GLY A 51 2.53 -24.94 -12.45
CA GLY A 51 3.13 -24.49 -11.19
C GLY A 51 4.32 -23.56 -11.41
N SER A 52 5.21 -23.89 -12.35
CA SER A 52 6.35 -23.04 -12.72
C SER A 52 5.90 -21.69 -13.29
N THR A 53 4.92 -21.69 -14.20
CA THR A 53 4.40 -20.46 -14.82
C THR A 53 3.74 -19.53 -13.79
N ILE A 54 2.92 -20.10 -12.89
CA ILE A 54 2.29 -19.34 -11.79
C ILE A 54 3.35 -18.78 -10.85
N SER A 55 4.37 -19.57 -10.49
CA SER A 55 5.45 -19.13 -9.61
C SER A 55 6.24 -17.95 -10.20
N ILE A 56 6.60 -18.02 -11.49
CA ILE A 56 7.27 -16.93 -12.19
C ILE A 56 6.36 -15.69 -12.27
N TYR A 57 5.07 -15.88 -12.53
CA TYR A 57 4.10 -14.78 -12.59
C TYR A 57 3.94 -14.09 -11.23
N LEU A 58 3.78 -14.86 -10.15
CA LEU A 58 3.66 -14.33 -8.79
C LEU A 58 4.94 -13.58 -8.37
N THR A 59 6.10 -14.11 -8.75
CA THR A 59 7.40 -13.47 -8.48
C THR A 59 7.49 -12.12 -9.20
N LYS A 60 7.19 -12.08 -10.51
CA LYS A 60 7.17 -10.82 -11.29
C LYS A 60 6.13 -9.83 -10.81
N LYS A 61 4.99 -10.30 -10.30
CA LYS A 61 3.96 -9.43 -9.70
C LYS A 61 4.49 -8.76 -8.44
N LYS A 62 5.13 -9.52 -7.55
CA LYS A 62 5.75 -8.98 -6.32
C LYS A 62 6.88 -8.00 -6.62
N GLU A 63 7.72 -8.28 -7.62
CA GLU A 63 8.77 -7.35 -8.07
C GLU A 63 8.18 -6.03 -8.56
N ARG A 64 7.11 -6.08 -9.38
CA ARG A 64 6.43 -4.87 -9.86
C ARG A 64 5.78 -4.08 -8.73
N GLU A 65 5.13 -4.75 -7.79
CA GLU A 65 4.54 -4.11 -6.61
C GLU A 65 5.61 -3.45 -5.73
N ALA A 66 6.76 -4.10 -5.53
CA ALA A 66 7.88 -3.52 -4.77
C ALA A 66 8.46 -2.28 -5.47
N VAL A 67 8.69 -2.36 -6.78
CA VAL A 67 9.17 -1.22 -7.58
C VAL A 67 8.14 -0.08 -7.57
N TRP A 68 6.86 -0.40 -7.66
CA TRP A 68 5.79 0.59 -7.62
C TRP A 68 5.71 1.29 -6.25
N ARG A 69 5.80 0.53 -5.15
CA ARG A 69 5.85 1.10 -3.80
C ARG A 69 7.07 1.99 -3.59
N ALA A 70 8.25 1.55 -4.04
CA ALA A 70 9.48 2.35 -3.94
C ALA A 70 9.38 3.67 -4.73
N LYS A 71 8.81 3.62 -5.95
CA LYS A 71 8.57 4.84 -6.74
C LYS A 71 7.61 5.80 -6.04
N LYS A 72 6.49 5.30 -5.53
CA LYS A 72 5.53 6.11 -4.77
C LYS A 72 6.20 6.78 -3.56
N LEU A 73 6.99 6.03 -2.80
CA LEU A 73 7.72 6.56 -1.64
C LEU A 73 8.63 7.73 -2.05
N ALA A 74 9.40 7.59 -3.13
CA ALA A 74 10.29 8.65 -3.60
C ALA A 74 9.54 9.97 -3.92
N TYR A 75 8.37 9.89 -4.59
CA TYR A 75 7.56 11.07 -4.85
C TYR A 75 6.96 11.68 -3.58
N TYR A 76 6.52 10.86 -2.63
CA TYR A 76 6.04 11.35 -1.34
C TYR A 76 7.16 12.02 -0.53
N GLU A 77 8.38 11.47 -0.54
CA GLU A 77 9.56 12.06 0.11
C GLU A 77 9.92 13.42 -0.51
N GLU A 78 9.90 13.53 -1.84
CA GLU A 78 10.11 14.79 -2.55
C GLU A 78 9.05 15.85 -2.14
N PHE A 79 7.78 15.45 -2.07
CA PHE A 79 6.69 16.30 -1.60
C PHE A 79 6.92 16.79 -0.16
N PHE A 80 7.23 15.89 0.78
CA PHE A 80 7.51 16.29 2.17
C PHE A 80 8.74 17.19 2.28
N GLY A 81 9.78 16.93 1.48
CA GLY A 81 10.95 17.78 1.37
C GLY A 81 10.58 19.19 0.92
N ALA A 82 9.82 19.32 -0.16
CA ALA A 82 9.35 20.61 -0.68
C ALA A 82 8.42 21.34 0.29
N ALA A 83 7.48 20.61 0.93
CA ALA A 83 6.56 21.16 1.93
C ALA A 83 7.32 21.71 3.16
N SER A 84 8.34 20.98 3.62
CA SER A 84 9.19 21.44 4.73
C SER A 84 10.03 22.67 4.34
N GLY A 85 10.46 22.77 3.08
CA GLY A 85 11.20 23.92 2.56
C GLY A 85 10.40 25.22 2.67
N ILE A 86 9.14 25.19 2.22
CA ILE A 86 8.23 26.34 2.35
C ILE A 86 7.93 26.66 3.81
N ALA A 87 7.77 25.63 4.65
CA ALA A 87 7.49 25.83 6.06
C ALA A 87 8.61 26.59 6.80
N VAL A 88 9.87 26.50 6.34
CA VAL A 88 11.02 27.24 6.92
C VAL A 88 11.19 28.60 6.26
N VAL A 89 11.34 28.65 4.93
CA VAL A 89 11.53 29.90 4.16
C VAL A 89 10.66 29.87 2.91
N ALA A 90 9.71 30.80 2.82
CA ALA A 90 8.82 30.94 1.67
C ALA A 90 9.48 31.72 0.51
N THR A 91 10.62 31.23 -0.02
CA THR A 91 11.21 31.79 -1.24
C THR A 91 10.40 31.38 -2.47
N ASP A 92 10.52 32.12 -3.57
CA ASP A 92 9.79 31.83 -4.80
C ASP A 92 10.25 30.51 -5.44
N GLU A 93 11.52 30.15 -5.30
CA GLU A 93 12.03 28.84 -5.73
C GLU A 93 11.42 27.69 -4.92
N ALA A 94 11.22 27.88 -3.61
CA ALA A 94 10.58 26.88 -2.75
C ALA A 94 9.11 26.67 -3.15
N LYS A 95 8.38 27.75 -3.48
CA LYS A 95 7.01 27.69 -4.00
C LYS A 95 6.93 26.94 -5.33
N ILE A 96 7.84 27.22 -6.27
CA ILE A 96 7.89 26.53 -7.57
C ILE A 96 8.16 25.02 -7.39
N ARG A 97 9.10 24.66 -6.50
CA ARG A 97 9.41 23.25 -6.20
C ARG A 97 8.21 22.52 -5.59
N PHE A 98 7.50 23.15 -4.66
CA PHE A 98 6.31 22.58 -4.08
C PHE A 98 5.17 22.40 -5.08
N ALA A 99 4.91 23.41 -5.92
CA ALA A 99 3.92 23.30 -6.99
C ALA A 99 4.26 22.17 -7.98
N THR A 100 5.55 22.01 -8.31
CA THR A 100 6.02 20.91 -9.16
C THR A 100 5.82 19.55 -8.49
N ALA A 101 6.18 19.42 -7.21
CA ALA A 101 5.98 18.20 -6.44
C ALA A 101 4.50 17.82 -6.33
N MET A 102 3.62 18.80 -6.15
CA MET A 102 2.17 18.58 -6.17
C MET A 102 1.63 18.08 -7.51
N ASN A 103 2.05 18.70 -8.61
CA ASN A 103 1.64 18.27 -9.95
C ASN A 103 2.08 16.84 -10.24
N ASN A 104 3.28 16.46 -9.79
CA ASN A 104 3.76 15.08 -9.86
C ASN A 104 2.91 14.14 -9.00
N LEU A 105 2.47 14.60 -7.82
CA LEU A 105 1.63 13.84 -6.91
C LEU A 105 0.25 13.52 -7.52
N HIS A 106 -0.32 14.41 -8.33
CA HIS A 106 -1.56 14.15 -9.08
C HIS A 106 -1.50 12.92 -10.01
N LEU A 107 -0.31 12.55 -10.50
CA LEU A 107 -0.14 11.43 -11.41
C LEU A 107 -0.07 10.07 -10.69
N ILE A 108 0.36 10.06 -9.43
CA ILE A 108 0.73 8.82 -8.71
C ILE A 108 -0.10 8.56 -7.45
N ALA A 109 -0.68 9.59 -6.84
CA ALA A 109 -1.45 9.48 -5.61
C ALA A 109 -2.82 8.84 -5.84
N SER A 110 -3.33 8.13 -4.83
CA SER A 110 -4.71 7.65 -4.87
C SER A 110 -5.70 8.80 -4.72
N GLY A 111 -6.93 8.60 -5.20
CA GLY A 111 -7.99 9.60 -5.11
C GLY A 111 -8.32 10.03 -3.67
N LYS A 112 -8.03 9.19 -2.66
CA LYS A 112 -8.22 9.56 -1.25
C LYS A 112 -7.18 10.60 -0.80
N VAL A 113 -5.91 10.35 -1.09
CA VAL A 113 -4.80 11.28 -0.85
C VAL A 113 -5.04 12.61 -1.55
N LEU A 114 -5.53 12.59 -2.79
CA LEU A 114 -5.82 13.82 -3.53
C LEU A 114 -6.96 14.63 -2.90
N LYS A 115 -7.97 13.99 -2.33
CA LYS A 115 -9.05 14.70 -1.61
C LYS A 115 -8.53 15.39 -0.35
N SER A 116 -7.75 14.69 0.48
CA SER A 116 -7.16 15.28 1.68
C SER A 116 -6.13 16.36 1.35
N LEU A 117 -5.38 16.19 0.25
CA LEU A 117 -4.46 17.21 -0.25
C LEU A 117 -5.19 18.48 -0.67
N HIS A 118 -6.24 18.39 -1.50
CA HIS A 118 -7.00 19.58 -1.89
C HIS A 118 -7.66 20.25 -0.68
N ALA A 119 -8.21 19.48 0.26
CA ALA A 119 -8.77 20.04 1.49
C ALA A 119 -7.73 20.82 2.31
N PHE A 120 -6.50 20.32 2.39
CA PHE A 120 -5.38 21.03 3.02
C PHE A 120 -5.00 22.30 2.25
N LEU A 121 -4.95 22.23 0.92
CA LEU A 121 -4.61 23.37 0.06
C LEU A 121 -5.65 24.49 0.12
N ASP A 122 -6.94 24.14 0.15
CA ASP A 122 -8.04 25.09 0.30
C ASP A 122 -8.00 25.83 1.65
N GLU A 123 -7.43 25.20 2.69
CA GLU A 123 -7.24 25.84 4.00
C GLU A 123 -6.07 26.83 4.00
N ILE A 124 -4.98 26.54 3.29
CA ILE A 124 -3.80 27.42 3.21
C ILE A 124 -3.91 28.49 2.12
N ASP A 125 -4.95 28.44 1.29
CA ASP A 125 -5.14 29.40 0.21
C ASP A 125 -5.32 30.82 0.73
N VAL A 126 -4.77 31.78 -0.01
CA VAL A 126 -4.78 33.22 0.33
C VAL A 126 -6.22 33.73 0.42
N SER A 127 -7.13 33.16 -0.37
CA SER A 127 -8.56 33.50 -0.36
C SER A 127 -9.26 33.16 0.97
N ASN A 128 -8.71 32.23 1.75
CA ASN A 128 -9.29 31.71 2.99
C ASN A 128 -8.54 32.18 4.25
N ALA A 129 -7.59 33.10 4.12
CA ALA A 129 -6.77 33.60 5.24
C ALA A 129 -7.59 34.11 6.44
N ALA A 130 -8.82 34.60 6.23
CA ALA A 130 -9.70 35.09 7.29
C ALA A 130 -10.29 33.98 8.18
N ARG A 131 -10.32 32.72 7.74
CA ARG A 131 -10.86 31.58 8.49
C ARG A 131 -9.78 30.59 8.94
N PHE A 132 -8.53 30.88 8.60
CA PHE A 132 -7.39 30.03 8.92
C PHE A 132 -7.31 29.79 10.42
N THR A 133 -7.29 28.52 10.81
CA THR A 133 -7.09 28.11 12.21
C THR A 133 -6.01 27.04 12.30
N GLN A 134 -5.03 27.24 13.18
CA GLN A 134 -3.91 26.30 13.36
C GLN A 134 -4.40 24.87 13.68
N ALA A 135 -5.47 24.72 14.46
CA ALA A 135 -6.03 23.40 14.79
C ALA A 135 -6.55 22.67 13.54
N LYS A 136 -7.22 23.39 12.63
CA LYS A 136 -7.76 22.83 11.39
C LYS A 136 -6.65 22.51 10.39
N HIS A 137 -5.62 23.35 10.33
CA HIS A 137 -4.40 23.08 9.57
C HIS A 137 -3.73 21.77 10.03
N ASP A 138 -3.52 21.61 11.34
CA ASP A 138 -2.86 20.41 11.90
C ASP A 138 -3.72 19.15 11.75
N GLU A 139 -5.04 19.28 11.84
CA GLU A 139 -6.01 18.20 11.58
C GLU A 139 -5.95 17.73 10.12
N LEU A 140 -6.08 18.65 9.16
CA LEU A 140 -6.02 18.34 7.73
C LEU A 140 -4.66 17.77 7.32
N TRP A 141 -3.58 18.30 7.89
CA TRP A 141 -2.24 17.75 7.70
C TRP A 141 -2.13 16.32 8.23
N SER A 142 -2.68 16.05 9.42
CA SER A 142 -2.69 14.71 10.01
C SER A 142 -3.47 13.73 9.14
N MET A 143 -4.63 14.14 8.62
CA MET A 143 -5.44 13.32 7.70
C MET A 143 -4.68 13.02 6.39
N LEU A 144 -4.01 14.02 5.81
CA LEU A 144 -3.21 13.84 4.60
C LEU A 144 -2.07 12.82 4.82
N VAL A 145 -1.31 12.96 5.90
CA VAL A 145 -0.22 12.03 6.23
C VAL A 145 -0.74 10.62 6.49
N TRP A 146 -1.90 10.48 7.14
CA TRP A 146 -2.54 9.18 7.33
C TRP A 146 -2.93 8.55 5.99
N ASP A 147 -3.54 9.32 5.08
CA ASP A 147 -3.96 8.82 3.77
C ASP A 147 -2.76 8.41 2.90
N ILE A 148 -1.64 9.14 2.97
CA ILE A 148 -0.40 8.78 2.28
C ILE A 148 0.14 7.45 2.81
N ARG A 149 0.16 7.27 4.13
CA ARG A 149 0.61 6.02 4.76
C ARG A 149 -0.30 4.84 4.43
N ALA A 150 -1.62 5.08 4.41
CA ALA A 150 -2.59 4.10 3.95
C ALA A 150 -2.41 3.73 2.47
N ASP A 151 -2.06 4.69 1.60
CA ASP A 151 -1.76 4.44 0.18
C ASP A 151 -0.50 3.61 -0.04
N LEU A 152 0.49 3.72 0.86
CA LEU A 152 1.69 2.87 0.88
C LEU A 152 1.42 1.46 1.42
N GLY A 153 0.28 1.26 2.09
CA GLY A 153 -0.13 0.00 2.69
C GLY A 153 0.34 -0.20 4.13
N ASP A 154 0.75 0.88 4.82
CA ASP A 154 1.19 0.85 6.22
C ASP A 154 0.45 1.93 7.04
N PRO A 155 -0.87 1.77 7.28
CA PRO A 155 -1.62 2.73 8.07
C PRO A 155 -1.15 2.69 9.54
N PRO A 156 -0.77 3.83 10.14
CA PRO A 156 -0.21 3.85 11.50
C PRO A 156 -1.24 3.50 12.59
N CYS A 157 -2.53 3.68 12.29
CA CYS A 157 -3.64 3.37 13.19
C CYS A 157 -4.89 3.01 12.37
N PRO A 158 -5.85 2.28 12.97
CA PRO A 158 -7.08 1.89 12.30
C PRO A 158 -7.95 3.08 11.86
N ASN A 159 -7.96 4.15 12.67
CA ASN A 159 -8.77 5.34 12.42
C ASN A 159 -7.89 6.55 12.16
N ALA A 160 -8.20 7.32 11.10
CA ALA A 160 -7.47 8.54 10.75
C ALA A 160 -7.53 9.64 11.83
N ILE A 161 -8.58 9.64 12.65
CA ILE A 161 -8.84 10.69 13.66
C ILE A 161 -7.87 10.57 14.86
N ASP A 162 -7.40 9.36 15.15
CA ASP A 162 -6.50 9.10 16.27
C ASP A 162 -5.02 9.43 15.94
N PHE A 163 -4.73 9.70 14.67
CA PHE A 163 -3.40 10.03 14.21
C PHE A 163 -3.16 11.53 14.24
N GLN A 164 -2.06 11.95 14.86
CA GLN A 164 -1.65 13.35 14.86
C GLN A 164 -0.22 13.47 14.33
N ALA A 165 -0.07 14.17 13.21
CA ALA A 165 1.22 14.58 12.66
C ALA A 165 1.32 16.11 12.76
N ARG A 166 2.49 16.61 13.14
CA ARG A 166 2.76 18.05 13.18
C ARG A 166 3.96 18.37 12.32
N LEU A 167 3.81 19.37 11.46
CA LEU A 167 4.94 19.99 10.76
C LEU A 167 5.76 20.78 11.78
N ARG A 168 6.96 20.28 12.11
CA ARG A 168 7.87 21.00 12.99
C ARG A 168 8.78 21.88 12.14
N ARG A 169 8.70 23.19 12.34
CA ARG A 169 9.74 24.10 11.84
C ARG A 169 11.02 23.77 12.60
N SER A 170 12.09 23.40 11.90
CA SER A 170 13.41 23.27 12.52
C SER A 170 13.80 24.66 13.03
N GLY A 171 14.02 24.79 14.33
CA GLY A 171 14.43 26.04 14.99
C GLY A 171 15.86 26.41 14.66
N VAL A 172 16.26 26.33 13.39
CA VAL A 172 17.50 26.93 12.94
C VAL A 172 17.26 28.42 13.03
N ASN A 173 17.77 29.03 14.10
CA ASN A 173 17.92 30.47 14.20
C ASN A 173 18.68 30.90 12.94
N HIS A 174 17.97 31.38 11.92
CA HIS A 174 18.62 32.32 11.03
C HIS A 174 19.08 33.45 11.96
N PRO A 175 20.38 33.80 12.01
CA PRO A 175 20.74 35.09 12.55
C PRO A 175 19.92 36.08 11.72
N VAL A 176 18.90 36.63 12.36
CA VAL A 176 18.24 37.84 11.92
C VAL A 176 19.39 38.75 11.56
N LEU A 177 19.52 39.08 10.27
CA LEU A 177 20.31 40.23 9.86
C LEU A 177 19.61 41.41 10.52
N LEU A 178 19.98 41.65 11.78
CA LEU A 178 19.68 42.88 12.46
C LEU A 178 20.22 43.97 11.55
N PRO A 179 19.45 45.04 11.28
CA PRO A 179 19.97 46.18 10.57
C PRO A 179 21.29 46.60 11.23
N GLU A 180 22.27 46.89 10.41
CA GLU A 180 23.60 47.43 10.70
C GLU A 180 23.48 48.72 11.56
N GLU A 181 23.17 48.57 12.84
CA GLU A 181 23.02 49.67 13.80
C GLU A 181 23.67 49.28 15.12
N ASN A 182 24.98 48.95 15.12
CA ASN A 182 25.84 49.34 16.26
C ASN A 182 27.36 49.21 16.05
N ALA A 183 27.88 49.51 14.85
CA ALA A 183 29.33 49.58 14.64
C ALA A 183 29.97 50.94 15.02
N ARG A 184 29.19 51.97 15.38
CA ARG A 184 29.71 53.32 15.67
C ARG A 184 30.02 53.62 17.15
N ASP A 185 29.55 52.83 18.10
CA ASP A 185 29.69 53.20 19.52
C ASP A 185 30.98 52.68 20.19
N LYS A 186 31.79 51.88 19.47
CA LYS A 186 33.09 51.41 19.99
C LYS A 186 34.27 52.30 19.64
N GLN A 187 34.14 53.24 18.70
CA GLN A 187 35.27 54.10 18.29
C GLN A 187 35.40 55.36 19.16
N ASN A 188 34.37 55.75 19.92
CA ASN A 188 34.38 56.98 20.72
C ASN A 188 34.86 56.79 22.18
N ARG A 189 35.20 55.56 22.61
CA ARG A 189 35.69 55.27 23.97
C ARG A 189 37.21 55.11 24.10
N SER A 190 37.97 55.17 23.01
CA SER A 190 39.44 55.03 23.03
C SER A 190 40.20 56.35 22.90
N GLY A 191 39.52 57.51 23.01
CA GLY A 191 40.10 58.84 22.75
C GLY A 191 40.22 59.78 23.96
N LEU A 192 40.09 59.30 25.20
CA LEU A 192 40.23 60.11 26.42
C LEU A 192 41.16 59.37 27.40
N GLY A 193 42.46 59.51 27.15
CA GLY A 193 43.51 58.87 27.94
C GLY A 193 44.88 59.08 27.31
N GLY A 194 45.30 60.34 27.22
CA GLY A 194 46.62 60.79 26.77
C GLY A 194 46.83 62.23 27.19
#